data_AF-A0A9P1CMS3-F1
#
_entry.id   AF-A0A9P1CMS3-F1
#
_cell.length_a   1.000
_cell.length_b   1.000
_cell.length_c   1.000
_cell.angle_alpha   90.00
_cell.angle_beta   90.00
_cell.angle_gamma   90.00
#
_symmetry.space_group_name_H-M   'P 1'
#
loop_
_entity.id
_entity.type
_entity.pdbx_description
1 polymer ?
#
loop_
_entity_poly.entity_id
_entity_poly.type
_entity_poly.pdbx_seq_one_letter_code
_entity_poly.pdbx_strand_id
1 'polypeptide(L)'
;MATSLENTASKFVLHKFEERRSSLQVSKLHQGSQLLDAENLAICNEVNLSRGSYGHPNVCARPCILFLCNKCYKGNKCGFCHLPHESRPRTLDKQQRSYLKELPKVTFLKMLLPFVRKRVEGTELDAAVVLQLLMSEISVRSPRSPAPTVLTPTQIRIVFERMSLAGLVSTACTILPQSDRFPKLMQKELQRLRKAIRAFDLDTLDTLG
;
A
#
# COMPACT_ATOMS: atom_id res chain seq x y z
N MET A 1 -4.68 -45.18 45.81
CA MET A 1 -4.99 -43.75 46.04
C MET A 1 -3.77 -42.90 45.69
N ALA A 2 -3.56 -42.58 44.41
CA ALA A 2 -2.44 -41.74 43.98
C ALA A 2 -2.66 -41.20 42.55
N THR A 3 -3.55 -40.23 42.35
CA THR A 3 -3.70 -39.51 41.06
C THR A 3 -4.20 -38.07 41.22
N SER A 4 -3.83 -37.36 42.30
CA SER A 4 -4.36 -35.99 42.53
C SER A 4 -3.32 -34.88 42.75
N LEU A 5 -2.02 -35.17 42.75
CA LEU A 5 -0.98 -34.16 43.04
C LEU A 5 -0.18 -33.68 41.82
N GLU A 6 -0.14 -34.44 40.72
CA GLU A 6 0.64 -34.07 39.52
C GLU A 6 -0.08 -33.06 38.61
N ASN A 7 -1.41 -32.95 38.71
CA ASN A 7 -2.23 -32.12 37.82
C ASN A 7 -2.24 -30.63 38.23
N THR A 8 -1.98 -30.33 39.49
CA THR A 8 -1.93 -28.96 40.04
C THR A 8 -0.61 -28.25 39.73
N ALA A 9 0.51 -28.98 39.77
CA ALA A 9 1.83 -28.41 39.45
C ALA A 9 1.93 -27.99 37.98
N SER A 10 1.39 -28.80 37.06
CA SER A 10 1.39 -28.50 35.61
C SER A 10 0.53 -27.28 35.25
N LYS A 11 -0.66 -27.14 35.86
CA LYS A 11 -1.52 -25.95 35.69
C LYS A 11 -0.88 -24.67 36.24
N PHE A 12 -0.14 -24.76 37.35
CA PHE A 12 0.53 -23.60 37.94
C PHE A 12 1.70 -23.09 37.06
N VAL A 13 2.43 -23.99 36.42
CA VAL A 13 3.51 -23.64 35.49
C VAL A 13 2.96 -22.99 34.22
N LEU A 14 1.85 -23.48 33.67
CA LEU A 14 1.20 -22.91 32.49
C LEU A 14 0.63 -21.50 32.76
N HIS A 15 -0.02 -21.29 33.90
CA HIS A 15 -0.55 -19.97 34.29
C HIS A 15 0.55 -18.92 34.45
N LYS A 16 1.67 -19.28 35.10
CA LYS A 16 2.84 -18.38 35.22
C LYS A 16 3.50 -18.07 33.87
N PHE A 17 3.39 -18.97 32.89
CA PHE A 17 3.91 -18.76 31.54
C PHE A 17 3.03 -17.79 30.75
N GLU A 18 1.70 -17.89 30.88
CA GLU A 18 0.73 -16.99 30.25
C GLU A 18 0.75 -15.58 30.86
N GLU A 19 0.95 -15.45 32.17
CA GLU A 19 1.15 -14.16 32.83
C GLU A 19 2.43 -13.45 32.36
N ARG A 20 3.55 -14.18 32.22
CA ARG A 20 4.80 -13.63 31.67
C ARG A 20 4.66 -13.25 30.20
N ARG A 21 3.91 -14.02 29.42
CA ARG A 21 3.64 -13.70 28.00
C ARG A 21 2.79 -12.44 27.89
N SER A 22 1.76 -12.30 28.74
CA SER A 22 0.88 -11.14 28.79
C SER A 22 1.64 -9.89 29.27
N SER A 23 2.50 -10.01 30.28
CA SER A 23 3.31 -8.88 30.76
C SER A 23 4.36 -8.42 29.73
N LEU A 24 4.97 -9.35 28.98
CA LEU A 24 5.88 -9.04 27.87
C LEU A 24 5.17 -8.38 26.67
N GLN A 25 3.88 -8.69 26.46
CA GLN A 25 3.09 -8.12 25.37
C GLN A 25 2.59 -6.71 25.73
N VAL A 26 2.22 -6.47 27.00
CA VAL A 26 1.84 -5.15 27.53
C VAL A 26 3.05 -4.21 27.58
N SER A 27 4.24 -4.69 27.99
CA SER A 27 5.47 -3.87 27.99
C SER A 27 5.94 -3.51 26.58
N LYS A 28 5.79 -4.40 25.59
CA LYS A 28 6.02 -4.07 24.17
C LYS A 28 5.03 -3.05 23.61
N LEU A 29 3.78 -3.05 24.09
CA LEU A 29 2.78 -2.05 23.72
C LEU A 29 3.06 -0.69 24.39
N HIS A 30 3.51 -0.65 25.64
CA HIS A 30 3.92 0.58 26.32
C HIS A 30 5.20 1.19 25.73
N GLN A 31 6.20 0.37 25.34
CA GLN A 31 7.38 0.84 24.60
C GLN A 31 7.04 1.35 23.19
N GLY A 32 5.99 0.82 22.55
CA GLY A 32 5.50 1.33 21.27
C GLY A 32 4.69 2.63 21.40
N SER A 33 4.06 2.87 22.55
CA SER A 33 3.24 4.05 22.82
C SER A 33 4.07 5.26 23.24
N GLN A 34 5.18 5.05 23.97
CA GLN A 34 6.08 6.15 24.41
C GLN A 34 6.96 6.75 23.29
N LEU A 35 6.84 6.26 22.05
CA LEU A 35 7.43 6.88 20.85
C LEU A 35 6.42 7.72 20.04
N LEU A 36 5.22 7.93 20.57
CA LEU A 36 4.15 8.70 19.91
C LEU A 36 3.66 9.90 20.75
N ASP A 37 4.52 10.45 21.60
CA ASP A 37 4.24 11.71 22.30
C ASP A 37 4.72 12.91 21.46
N ALA A 38 3.75 13.49 20.75
CA ALA A 38 3.44 14.93 20.73
C ALA A 38 4.50 16.01 20.41
N GLU A 39 5.66 15.71 19.83
CA GLU A 39 6.61 16.75 19.35
C GLU A 39 7.14 16.51 17.92
N ASN A 40 6.25 16.24 16.97
CA ASN A 40 6.60 16.28 15.53
C ASN A 40 5.67 17.20 14.74
N LEU A 41 5.33 18.34 15.35
CA LEU A 41 4.93 19.51 14.58
C LEU A 41 6.15 19.97 13.76
N ALA A 42 6.11 19.65 12.47
CA ALA A 42 6.46 20.59 11.41
C ALA A 42 7.81 21.32 11.56
N ILE A 43 8.94 20.60 11.58
CA ILE A 43 10.19 21.20 11.10
C ILE A 43 10.16 21.17 9.57
N CYS A 44 9.57 22.23 9.01
CA CYS A 44 9.48 22.53 7.59
C CYS A 44 10.84 23.06 7.09
N ASN A 45 11.90 22.27 7.14
CA ASN A 45 13.15 22.64 6.48
C ASN A 45 13.10 22.17 5.03
N GLU A 46 12.70 23.09 4.15
CA GLU A 46 12.63 22.99 2.69
C GLU A 46 12.03 21.68 2.16
N VAL A 47 10.77 21.74 1.72
CA VAL A 47 10.16 20.66 0.93
C VAL A 47 10.95 20.51 -0.37
N ASN A 48 12.00 19.70 -0.32
CA ASN A 48 12.81 19.36 -1.47
C ASN A 48 11.99 18.39 -2.33
N LEU A 49 11.09 18.96 -3.14
CA LEU A 49 10.28 18.25 -4.10
C LEU A 49 11.20 17.39 -4.97
N SER A 50 10.98 16.08 -4.92
CA SER A 50 11.75 15.13 -5.69
C SER A 50 11.03 14.75 -6.98
N ARG A 51 11.78 14.21 -7.95
CA ARG A 51 11.20 13.56 -9.13
C ARG A 51 10.20 12.46 -8.77
N GLY A 52 10.39 11.76 -7.66
CA GLY A 52 9.43 10.78 -7.16
C GLY A 52 8.16 11.37 -6.57
N SER A 53 8.13 12.67 -6.29
CA SER A 53 7.00 13.36 -5.67
C SER A 53 5.90 13.77 -6.65
N TYR A 54 6.21 13.84 -7.95
CA TYR A 54 5.23 14.17 -8.98
C TYR A 54 4.05 13.20 -8.98
N GLY A 55 2.85 13.77 -8.92
CA GLY A 55 1.58 13.05 -8.83
C GLY A 55 1.18 12.60 -7.44
N HIS A 56 1.78 13.16 -6.38
CA HIS A 56 1.31 12.96 -5.01
C HIS A 56 -0.11 13.53 -4.86
N PRO A 57 -0.99 12.91 -4.04
CA PRO A 57 -0.80 11.66 -3.30
C PRO A 57 -1.16 10.40 -4.11
N ASN A 58 -1.73 10.56 -5.31
CA ASN A 58 -2.45 9.49 -6.00
C ASN A 58 -1.55 8.58 -6.83
N VAL A 59 -0.63 9.16 -7.60
CA VAL A 59 0.25 8.44 -8.52
C VAL A 59 1.74 8.67 -8.26
N CYS A 60 2.14 9.32 -7.17
CA CYS A 60 3.56 9.49 -6.83
C CYS A 60 4.31 8.16 -6.69
N ALA A 61 5.64 8.23 -6.64
CA ALA A 61 6.47 7.10 -6.26
C ALA A 61 6.28 6.76 -4.77
N ARG A 62 6.82 5.61 -4.36
CA ARG A 62 6.81 5.23 -2.93
C ARG A 62 7.54 6.28 -2.08
N PRO A 63 7.14 6.47 -0.81
CA PRO A 63 7.83 7.38 0.11
C PRO A 63 9.32 7.05 0.23
N CYS A 64 10.16 8.08 0.24
CA CYS A 64 11.59 7.94 0.42
C CYS A 64 11.93 7.71 1.89
N ILE A 65 12.26 6.47 2.24
CA ILE A 65 12.67 6.13 3.62
C ILE A 65 13.90 6.91 4.07
N LEU A 66 14.81 7.25 3.15
CA LEU A 66 16.01 8.02 3.46
C LEU A 66 15.67 9.48 3.75
N PHE A 67 14.71 10.07 3.02
CA PHE A 67 14.27 11.45 3.26
C PHE A 67 13.55 11.55 4.60
N LEU A 68 12.68 10.58 4.92
CA LEU A 68 12.02 10.48 6.21
C LEU A 68 13.01 10.37 7.39
N CYS A 69 14.23 9.89 7.16
CA CYS A 69 15.29 9.83 8.17
C CYS A 69 16.32 10.96 8.04
N ASN A 70 16.07 12.00 7.25
CA ASN A 70 17.01 13.09 6.95
C ASN A 70 18.37 12.63 6.38
N LYS A 71 18.38 11.53 5.62
CA LYS A 71 19.57 10.88 5.03
C LYS A 71 19.53 10.82 3.49
N CYS A 72 18.54 11.45 2.85
CA CYS A 72 18.47 11.47 1.39
C CYS A 72 19.40 12.54 0.81
N TYR A 73 20.50 12.13 0.20
CA TYR A 73 21.45 13.02 -0.48
C TYR A 73 21.09 13.29 -1.95
N LYS A 74 20.04 12.65 -2.48
CA LYS A 74 19.66 12.75 -3.91
C LYS A 74 18.86 14.01 -4.24
N GLY A 75 18.38 14.75 -3.23
CA GLY A 75 17.59 15.97 -3.41
C GLY A 75 16.45 15.81 -4.42
N ASN A 76 16.32 16.79 -5.32
CA ASN A 76 15.30 16.80 -6.37
C ASN A 76 15.43 15.64 -7.39
N LYS A 77 16.60 15.02 -7.53
CA LYS A 77 16.83 13.86 -8.42
C LYS A 77 16.36 12.53 -7.81
N CYS A 78 15.91 12.52 -6.55
CA CYS A 78 15.43 11.30 -5.93
C CYS A 78 14.20 10.73 -6.66
N GLY A 79 14.22 9.44 -6.98
CA GLY A 79 13.11 8.74 -7.62
C GLY A 79 11.97 8.36 -6.66
N PHE A 80 12.10 8.65 -5.36
CA PHE A 80 11.10 8.38 -4.32
C PHE A 80 10.46 9.67 -3.85
N CYS A 81 9.21 9.61 -3.40
CA CYS A 81 8.46 10.78 -2.97
C CYS A 81 8.99 11.32 -1.63
N HIS A 82 9.21 12.63 -1.56
CA HIS A 82 9.66 13.34 -0.36
C HIS A 82 8.51 14.03 0.38
N LEU A 83 7.32 14.12 -0.23
CA LEU A 83 6.17 14.73 0.40
C LEU A 83 5.65 13.87 1.57
N PRO A 84 5.07 14.50 2.61
CA PRO A 84 4.40 13.79 3.69
C PRO A 84 3.33 12.86 3.12
N HIS A 85 3.33 11.59 3.53
CA HIS A 85 2.20 10.70 3.26
C HIS A 85 1.51 10.47 4.59
N GLU A 86 0.18 10.44 4.58
CA GLU A 86 -0.60 9.98 5.73
C GLU A 86 -0.01 8.66 6.24
N SER A 87 0.26 8.63 7.55
CA SER A 87 1.04 7.62 8.28
C SER A 87 0.92 6.21 7.69
N ARG A 88 2.08 5.59 7.37
CA ARG A 88 2.29 4.27 6.72
C ARG A 88 1.02 3.74 6.04
N PRO A 89 0.83 3.95 4.72
CA PRO A 89 -0.27 3.31 4.00
C PRO A 89 -0.27 1.83 4.36
N ARG A 90 -1.41 1.32 4.90
CA ARG A 90 -1.48 -0.08 5.33
C ARG A 90 -1.09 -0.93 4.13
N THR A 91 0.08 -1.55 4.22
CA THR A 91 0.52 -2.47 3.19
C THR A 91 -0.16 -3.80 3.45
N LEU A 92 -0.46 -4.52 2.38
CA LEU A 92 -0.90 -5.91 2.52
C LEU A 92 0.18 -6.65 3.30
N ASP A 93 -0.19 -7.37 4.36
CA ASP A 93 0.76 -8.19 5.11
C ASP A 93 1.20 -9.43 4.30
N LYS A 94 2.09 -10.25 4.87
CA LYS A 94 2.59 -11.45 4.19
C LYS A 94 1.47 -12.45 3.87
N GLN A 95 0.53 -12.65 4.79
CA GLN A 95 -0.56 -13.60 4.66
C GLN A 95 -1.58 -13.14 3.60
N GLN A 96 -1.97 -11.87 3.65
CA GLN A 96 -2.84 -11.23 2.66
C GLN A 96 -2.24 -11.29 1.26
N ARG A 97 -0.93 -11.04 1.12
CA ARG A 97 -0.26 -11.19 -0.18
C ARG A 97 -0.23 -12.64 -0.68
N SER A 98 -0.04 -13.63 0.20
CA SER A 98 -0.09 -15.05 -0.19
C SER A 98 -1.49 -15.41 -0.68
N TYR A 99 -2.51 -15.07 0.11
CA TYR A 99 -3.91 -15.27 -0.24
C TYR A 99 -4.25 -14.66 -1.61
N LEU A 100 -3.87 -13.40 -1.86
CA LEU A 100 -4.13 -12.75 -3.15
C LEU A 100 -3.38 -13.40 -4.32
N LYS A 101 -2.20 -14.01 -4.08
CA LYS A 101 -1.45 -14.74 -5.11
C LYS A 101 -2.12 -16.07 -5.47
N GLU A 102 -2.73 -16.73 -4.50
CA GLU A 102 -3.42 -18.01 -4.65
C GLU A 102 -4.79 -17.88 -5.33
N LEU A 103 -5.40 -16.69 -5.28
CA LEU A 103 -6.66 -16.43 -5.99
C LEU A 103 -6.52 -16.58 -7.51
N PRO A 104 -7.60 -17.04 -8.20
CA PRO A 104 -7.72 -16.88 -9.64
C PRO A 104 -7.53 -15.41 -10.03
N LYS A 105 -6.69 -15.16 -11.04
CA LYS A 105 -6.26 -13.79 -11.38
C LYS A 105 -7.43 -12.89 -11.75
N VAL A 106 -8.43 -13.43 -12.48
CA VAL A 106 -9.66 -12.70 -12.79
C VAL A 106 -10.43 -12.30 -11.53
N THR A 107 -10.50 -13.18 -10.52
CA THR A 107 -11.18 -12.90 -9.25
C THR A 107 -10.48 -11.76 -8.50
N PHE A 108 -9.15 -11.81 -8.41
CA PHE A 108 -8.36 -10.73 -7.82
C PHE A 108 -8.56 -9.39 -8.55
N LEU A 109 -8.54 -9.38 -9.88
CA LEU A 109 -8.74 -8.15 -10.64
C LEU A 109 -10.16 -7.58 -10.48
N LYS A 110 -11.19 -8.44 -10.45
CA LYS A 110 -12.57 -8.03 -10.13
C LYS A 110 -12.69 -7.45 -8.73
N MET A 111 -11.99 -8.03 -7.74
CA MET A 111 -11.91 -7.47 -6.39
C MET A 111 -11.24 -6.10 -6.36
N LEU A 112 -10.20 -5.87 -7.18
CA LEU A 112 -9.46 -4.61 -7.20
C LEU A 112 -10.20 -3.48 -7.95
N LEU A 113 -10.97 -3.84 -8.99
CA LEU A 113 -11.68 -2.91 -9.87
C LEU A 113 -12.47 -1.79 -9.17
N PRO A 114 -13.35 -2.04 -8.18
CA PRO A 114 -14.13 -0.96 -7.56
C PRO A 114 -13.24 0.08 -6.87
N PHE A 115 -12.11 -0.32 -6.30
CA PHE A 115 -11.18 0.60 -5.64
C PHE A 115 -10.41 1.43 -6.66
N VAL A 116 -9.94 0.80 -7.76
CA VAL A 116 -9.27 1.53 -8.85
C VAL A 116 -10.22 2.54 -9.47
N ARG A 117 -11.47 2.13 -9.77
CA ARG A 117 -12.50 3.01 -10.30
C ARG A 117 -12.72 4.22 -9.39
N LYS A 118 -12.97 3.99 -8.10
CA LYS A 118 -13.16 5.06 -7.11
C LYS A 118 -11.98 6.03 -7.07
N ARG A 119 -10.74 5.55 -7.22
CA ARG A 119 -9.55 6.41 -7.26
C ARG A 119 -9.39 7.18 -8.56
N VAL A 120 -9.79 6.63 -9.70
CA VAL A 120 -9.77 7.35 -10.98
C VAL A 120 -10.83 8.45 -10.97
N GLU A 121 -12.05 8.13 -10.56
CA GLU A 121 -13.19 9.08 -10.50
C GLU A 121 -12.98 10.18 -9.45
N GLY A 122 -12.29 9.88 -8.35
CA GLY A 122 -12.00 10.84 -7.29
C GLY A 122 -10.77 11.73 -7.55
N THR A 123 -10.21 11.72 -8.76
CA THR A 123 -9.03 12.52 -9.11
C THR A 123 -9.25 13.29 -10.39
N GLU A 124 -8.63 14.47 -10.51
CA GLU A 124 -8.60 15.26 -11.75
C GLU A 124 -7.59 14.72 -12.78
N LEU A 125 -6.97 13.57 -12.49
CA LEU A 125 -6.00 12.95 -13.38
C LEU A 125 -6.73 12.28 -14.56
N ASP A 126 -6.18 12.42 -15.76
CA ASP A 126 -6.57 11.64 -16.95
C ASP A 126 -6.14 10.17 -16.83
N ALA A 127 -6.68 9.47 -15.83
CA ALA A 127 -6.34 8.09 -15.50
C ALA A 127 -7.35 7.08 -16.07
N ALA A 128 -8.19 7.49 -17.03
CA ALA A 128 -9.19 6.63 -17.67
C ALA A 128 -8.56 5.38 -18.31
N VAL A 129 -7.36 5.52 -18.88
CA VAL A 129 -6.60 4.42 -19.49
C VAL A 129 -6.25 3.33 -18.46
N VAL A 130 -5.99 3.68 -17.20
CA VAL A 130 -5.73 2.71 -16.12
C VAL A 130 -6.95 1.81 -15.90
N LEU A 131 -8.14 2.42 -15.87
CA LEU A 131 -9.39 1.69 -15.71
C LEU A 131 -9.68 0.80 -16.93
N GLN A 132 -9.48 1.32 -18.14
CA GLN A 132 -9.66 0.57 -19.40
C GLN A 132 -8.74 -0.64 -19.48
N LEU A 133 -7.46 -0.48 -19.13
CA LEU A 133 -6.49 -1.59 -19.11
C LEU A 133 -6.94 -2.67 -18.13
N LEU A 134 -7.39 -2.29 -16.93
CA LEU A 134 -7.87 -3.24 -15.92
C LEU A 134 -9.13 -3.99 -16.39
N MET A 135 -10.11 -3.28 -16.96
CA MET A 135 -11.34 -3.89 -17.49
C MET A 135 -11.04 -4.82 -18.67
N SER A 136 -10.15 -4.43 -19.58
CA SER A 136 -9.72 -5.26 -20.70
C SER A 136 -9.06 -6.54 -20.22
N GLU A 137 -8.19 -6.45 -19.20
CA GLU A 137 -7.54 -7.62 -18.63
C GLU A 137 -8.52 -8.58 -17.96
N ILE A 138 -9.52 -8.04 -17.25
CA ILE A 138 -10.61 -8.84 -16.69
C ILE A 138 -11.35 -9.58 -17.80
N SER A 139 -11.68 -8.89 -18.90
CA SER A 139 -12.38 -9.46 -20.06
C SER A 139 -11.57 -10.60 -20.68
N VAL A 140 -10.27 -10.39 -20.95
CA VAL A 140 -9.36 -11.40 -21.54
C VAL A 140 -9.23 -12.64 -20.66
N ARG A 141 -9.20 -12.48 -19.32
CA ARG A 141 -9.05 -13.59 -18.38
C ARG A 141 -10.37 -14.22 -17.94
N SER A 142 -11.50 -13.63 -18.31
CA SER A 142 -12.79 -14.09 -17.83
C SER A 142 -13.11 -15.43 -18.49
N PRO A 143 -13.35 -16.50 -17.70
CA PRO A 143 -13.81 -17.76 -18.26
C PRO A 143 -15.17 -17.54 -18.94
N ARG A 144 -15.47 -18.35 -19.97
CA ARG A 144 -16.79 -18.35 -20.64
C ARG A 144 -17.94 -18.74 -19.70
N SER A 145 -17.63 -19.32 -18.54
CA SER A 145 -18.59 -19.70 -17.50
C SER A 145 -18.55 -18.69 -16.34
N PRO A 146 -19.71 -18.34 -15.73
CA PRO A 146 -19.75 -17.42 -14.60
C PRO A 146 -18.93 -17.96 -13.42
N ALA A 147 -17.81 -17.30 -13.14
CA ALA A 147 -17.02 -17.57 -11.94
C ALA A 147 -17.81 -17.16 -10.69
N PRO A 148 -17.69 -17.89 -9.57
CA PRO A 148 -18.32 -17.53 -8.32
C PRO A 148 -17.93 -16.11 -7.90
N THR A 149 -18.91 -15.34 -7.43
CA THR A 149 -18.67 -14.02 -6.86
C THR A 149 -17.95 -14.18 -5.53
N VAL A 150 -16.65 -13.90 -5.49
CA VAL A 150 -15.87 -13.94 -4.25
C VAL A 150 -15.92 -12.57 -3.58
N LEU A 151 -16.47 -12.52 -2.37
CA LEU A 151 -16.46 -11.31 -1.55
C LEU A 151 -15.04 -10.97 -1.12
N THR A 152 -14.70 -9.68 -1.15
CA THR A 152 -13.41 -9.20 -0.69
C THR A 152 -13.33 -9.34 0.84
N PRO A 153 -12.35 -10.06 1.41
CA PRO A 153 -12.21 -10.13 2.85
C PRO A 153 -12.08 -8.73 3.46
N THR A 154 -12.77 -8.47 4.58
CA THR A 154 -12.88 -7.14 5.20
C THR A 154 -11.52 -6.47 5.42
N GLN A 155 -10.52 -7.23 5.87
CA GLN A 155 -9.18 -6.70 6.11
C GLN A 155 -8.48 -6.22 4.83
N ILE A 156 -8.65 -6.95 3.72
CA ILE A 156 -8.09 -6.58 2.41
C ILE A 156 -8.83 -5.36 1.85
N ARG A 157 -10.16 -5.31 2.02
CA ARG A 157 -10.97 -4.14 1.63
C ARG A 157 -10.49 -2.87 2.32
N ILE A 158 -10.30 -2.88 3.65
CA ILE A 158 -9.80 -1.73 4.42
C ILE A 158 -8.44 -1.27 3.90
N VAL A 159 -7.57 -2.22 3.53
CA VAL A 159 -6.26 -1.92 2.94
C VAL A 159 -6.43 -1.24 1.58
N PHE A 160 -7.20 -1.81 0.66
CA PHE A 160 -7.44 -1.25 -0.67
C PHE A 160 -8.11 0.13 -0.62
N GLU A 161 -9.05 0.35 0.29
CA GLU A 161 -9.72 1.64 0.48
C GLU A 161 -8.75 2.77 0.81
N ARG A 162 -7.64 2.46 1.50
CA ARG A 162 -6.63 3.43 1.92
C ARG A 162 -5.46 3.56 0.94
N MET A 163 -5.30 2.63 -0.01
CA MET A 163 -4.21 2.68 -0.99
C MET A 163 -4.44 3.77 -2.04
N SER A 164 -3.39 4.53 -2.37
CA SER A 164 -3.38 5.40 -3.55
C SER A 164 -3.56 4.61 -4.85
N LEU A 165 -3.89 5.30 -5.94
CA LEU A 165 -4.00 4.66 -7.26
C LEU A 165 -2.71 3.92 -7.64
N ALA A 166 -1.54 4.52 -7.42
CA ALA A 166 -0.26 3.86 -7.63
C ALA A 166 -0.06 2.64 -6.71
N GLY A 167 -0.57 2.66 -5.48
CA GLY A 167 -0.52 1.53 -4.56
C GLY A 167 -1.36 0.34 -5.03
N LEU A 168 -2.59 0.61 -5.50
CA LEU A 168 -3.49 -0.40 -6.08
C LEU A 168 -2.89 -1.02 -7.34
N VAL A 169 -2.40 -0.19 -8.26
CA VAL A 169 -1.73 -0.65 -9.48
C VAL A 169 -0.47 -1.46 -9.17
N SER A 170 0.36 -0.98 -8.24
CA SER A 170 1.58 -1.71 -7.84
C SER A 170 1.26 -3.07 -7.24
N THR A 171 0.16 -3.17 -6.49
CA THR A 171 -0.36 -4.44 -5.98
C THR A 171 -0.75 -5.36 -7.13
N ALA A 172 -1.50 -4.86 -8.13
CA ALA A 172 -1.86 -5.64 -9.32
C ALA A 172 -0.62 -6.18 -10.05
N CYS A 173 0.35 -5.31 -10.32
CA CYS A 173 1.60 -5.68 -10.96
C CYS A 173 2.42 -6.69 -10.16
N THR A 174 2.31 -6.70 -8.83
CA THR A 174 3.06 -7.62 -7.96
C THR A 174 2.41 -9.00 -7.86
N ILE A 175 1.09 -9.07 -7.89
CA ILE A 175 0.31 -10.32 -7.76
C ILE A 175 0.22 -11.08 -9.08
N LEU A 176 0.24 -10.36 -10.21
CA LEU A 176 0.26 -10.94 -11.55
C LEU A 176 1.68 -11.35 -11.98
N PRO A 177 1.83 -12.36 -12.84
CA PRO A 177 3.13 -12.74 -13.40
C PRO A 177 3.81 -11.58 -14.15
N GLN A 178 5.11 -11.35 -13.91
CA GLN A 178 5.87 -10.27 -14.57
C GLN A 178 6.07 -10.50 -16.08
N SER A 179 5.94 -11.76 -16.53
CA SER A 179 5.96 -12.13 -17.95
C SER A 179 4.79 -11.51 -18.72
N ASP A 180 3.69 -11.21 -18.03
CA ASP A 180 2.46 -10.78 -18.69
C ASP A 180 2.60 -9.39 -19.28
N ARG A 181 1.85 -9.13 -20.35
CA ARG A 181 1.82 -7.82 -21.00
C ARG A 181 1.21 -6.75 -20.09
N PHE A 182 0.22 -7.12 -19.28
CA PHE A 182 -0.57 -6.20 -18.47
C PHE A 182 0.26 -5.40 -17.46
N PRO A 183 1.11 -5.99 -16.60
CA PRO A 183 1.93 -5.21 -15.67
C PRO A 183 2.80 -4.15 -16.35
N LYS A 184 3.37 -4.47 -17.53
CA LYS A 184 4.19 -3.54 -18.31
C LYS A 184 3.37 -2.35 -18.82
N LEU A 185 2.18 -2.61 -19.38
CA LEU A 185 1.28 -1.56 -19.84
C LEU A 185 0.86 -0.65 -18.68
N MET A 186 0.49 -1.24 -17.54
CA MET A 186 0.03 -0.48 -16.39
C MET A 186 1.14 0.39 -15.77
N GLN A 187 2.36 -0.14 -15.70
CA GLN A 187 3.52 0.66 -15.26
C GLN A 187 3.85 1.80 -16.23
N LYS A 188 3.77 1.54 -17.55
CA LYS A 188 3.96 2.57 -18.57
C LYS A 188 2.93 3.68 -18.43
N GLU A 189 1.69 3.33 -18.15
CA GLU A 189 0.61 4.30 -17.97
C GLU A 189 0.79 5.15 -16.71
N LEU A 190 1.18 4.55 -15.57
CA LEU A 190 1.55 5.33 -14.38
C LEU A 190 2.73 6.29 -14.65
N GLN A 191 3.71 5.87 -15.46
CA GLN A 191 4.82 6.74 -15.85
C GLN A 191 4.35 7.89 -16.75
N ARG A 192 3.40 7.65 -17.67
CA ARG A 192 2.77 8.70 -18.49
C ARG A 192 2.10 9.74 -17.59
N LEU A 193 1.25 9.30 -16.66
CA LEU A 193 0.55 10.19 -15.72
C LEU A 193 1.52 11.07 -14.93
N ARG A 194 2.57 10.48 -14.35
CA ARG A 194 3.62 11.23 -13.62
C ARG A 194 4.33 12.27 -14.49
N LYS A 195 4.60 11.93 -15.76
CA LYS A 195 5.25 12.85 -16.70
C LYS A 195 4.34 14.01 -17.10
N ALA A 196 3.06 13.73 -17.34
CA ALA A 196 2.07 14.76 -17.67
C ALA A 196 1.97 15.79 -16.54
N ILE A 197 1.80 15.33 -15.29
CA ILE A 197 1.74 16.21 -14.11
C ILE A 197 3.02 17.07 -13.99
N ARG A 198 4.18 16.46 -14.18
CA ARG A 198 5.45 17.19 -14.15
C ARG A 198 5.57 18.28 -15.23
N ALA A 199 4.99 18.06 -16.42
CA ALA A 199 5.04 19.04 -17.49
C ALA A 199 4.18 20.28 -17.13
N PHE A 200 2.99 20.07 -16.58
CA PHE A 200 2.12 21.17 -16.11
C PHE A 200 2.78 22.05 -15.03
N ASP A 201 3.58 21.45 -14.12
CA ASP A 201 4.30 22.19 -13.08
C ASP A 201 5.46 23.06 -13.63
N LEU A 202 6.00 22.73 -14.81
CA LEU A 202 7.08 23.51 -15.43
C LEU A 202 6.52 24.71 -16.21
N ASP A 203 5.42 24.51 -16.93
CA ASP A 203 4.80 25.56 -17.75
C ASP A 203 4.22 26.71 -16.88
N THR A 204 3.81 26.41 -15.64
CA THR A 204 3.33 27.42 -14.68
C THR A 204 4.43 28.29 -14.07
N LEU A 205 5.69 27.85 -14.10
CA LEU A 205 6.82 28.64 -13.61
C LEU A 205 7.35 29.61 -14.68
N ASP A 206 7.23 29.25 -15.96
CA ASP A 206 7.70 30.10 -17.08
C ASP A 206 6.73 31.24 -17.43
N THR A 207 5.48 31.20 -16.94
CA THR A 207 4.46 32.25 -17.19
C THR A 207 4.44 33.38 -16.14
N LEU A 208 5.27 33.27 -15.09
CA LEU A 208 5.41 34.27 -14.02
C LEU A 208 6.77 35.02 -14.07
N GLY A 209 7.55 34.82 -15.13
CA GLY A 209 8.85 35.45 -15.36
C GLY A 209 8.82 36.57 -16.40
#